data_AF-A0A7X3KWL2-F1
#
_entry.id   AF-A0A7X3KWL2-F1
#
_cell.length_a   1.000
_cell.length_b   1.000
_cell.length_c   1.000
_cell.angle_alpha   90.00
_cell.angle_beta   90.00
_cell.angle_gamma   90.00
#
_symmetry.space_group_name_H-M   'P 1'
#
loop_
_entity.id
_entity.type
_entity.pdbx_description
1 polymer ?
#
loop_
_entity_poly.entity_id
_entity_poly.type
_entity_poly.pdbx_seq_one_letter_code
_entity_poly.pdbx_strand_id
1 'polypeptide(L)'
;LTAQQVGTWQSQYSHDANGNITAHAHSLFGSINYLYDALDRLTMEEAGLRKTYTYDANGNRTSRTTANTSLGITFFQHRLRYAPDSNRLLQSDSLYESEVDAAGNYTRHTLSKRYQYDDQGRLSNVIDMRGNGVASYTYNALGQRVLKEAHQGTNRLPFTYLYGPNGQVLGQVSYTAQGRKSKASYYVWLDDLPIAQIDLAYNFAGTVVDSTTLTYLHSDHLNTPRLATNQSGNLVWSWQSDAFGIGQPKTHGSNIDVILRFPGQIADAHSELFYNYFRDYDPETGRYVESDPIGLKGGANTYGYAAGNPIVYVDKYGLATQYSIGGSATAALALLGSSGGISAGISVPDDWKQLECYQIIASGSLNAMVGVGIYAGYGVTAGMGETDGPAQNSAGIYRYMEGDIGLGMSLGISQQGSENINGNILEKLPSQRGWESDTPSSTTLSPLPHIGAGYGIWAGAGYSISGSLATPTPANCTCK
;
A
#
# COMPACT_ATOMS: atom_id res chain seq x y z
N LEU A 1 3.87 14.37 5.92
CA LEU A 1 2.97 14.78 7.02
C LEU A 1 3.80 14.90 8.29
N THR A 2 3.89 16.04 8.97
CA THR A 2 4.75 16.20 10.18
C THR A 2 3.98 16.19 11.50
N ALA A 3 2.69 16.48 11.46
CA ALA A 3 1.79 16.39 12.61
C ALA A 3 0.36 16.10 12.16
N GLN A 4 -0.43 15.51 13.06
CA GLN A 4 -1.84 15.23 12.87
C GLN A 4 -2.57 15.48 14.20
N GLN A 5 -3.71 16.16 14.16
CA GLN A 5 -4.62 16.25 15.29
C GLN A 5 -5.89 15.49 14.97
N VAL A 6 -6.26 14.55 15.85
CA VAL A 6 -7.50 13.79 15.72
C VAL A 6 -8.24 13.85 17.06
N GLY A 7 -9.36 14.57 17.08
CA GLY A 7 -10.06 14.91 18.33
C GLY A 7 -9.15 15.69 19.28
N THR A 8 -8.97 15.16 20.49
CA THR A 8 -8.05 15.71 21.52
C THR A 8 -6.65 15.12 21.45
N TRP A 9 -6.39 14.19 20.53
CA TRP A 9 -5.12 13.51 20.40
C TRP A 9 -4.24 14.15 19.34
N GLN A 10 -2.94 14.15 19.63
CA GLN A 10 -1.92 14.77 18.80
C GLN A 10 -0.91 13.70 18.41
N SER A 11 -0.59 13.63 17.12
CA SER A 11 0.53 12.89 16.57
C SER A 11 1.58 13.86 16.06
N GLN A 12 2.84 13.58 16.34
CA GLN A 12 3.99 14.21 15.68
C GLN A 12 4.86 13.13 15.05
N TYR A 13 5.35 13.41 13.84
CA TYR A 13 6.10 12.47 13.02
C TYR A 13 7.46 13.05 12.66
N SER A 14 8.51 12.29 12.94
CA SER A 14 9.86 12.56 12.44
C SER A 14 10.16 11.64 11.27
N HIS A 15 10.96 12.10 10.31
CA HIS A 15 11.29 11.33 9.12
C HIS A 15 12.80 11.30 8.91
N ASP A 16 13.29 10.24 8.25
CA ASP A 16 14.62 10.26 7.64
C ASP A 16 14.59 10.94 6.27
N ALA A 17 15.73 10.95 5.59
CA ALA A 17 15.89 11.52 4.25
C ALA A 17 15.08 10.79 3.17
N ASN A 18 14.74 9.52 3.38
CA ASN A 18 13.96 8.70 2.44
C ASN A 18 12.45 8.86 2.68
N GLY A 19 12.05 9.64 3.69
CA GLY A 19 10.66 9.85 4.04
C GLY A 19 10.07 8.73 4.91
N ASN A 20 10.91 7.82 5.44
CA ASN A 20 10.43 6.85 6.42
C ASN A 20 10.16 7.54 7.75
N ILE A 21 9.10 7.16 8.44
CA ILE A 21 8.79 7.69 9.77
C ILE A 21 9.76 7.10 10.78
N THR A 22 10.69 7.89 11.30
CA THR A 22 11.68 7.46 12.31
C THR A 22 11.16 7.57 13.74
N ALA A 23 10.16 8.41 13.97
CA ALA A 23 9.47 8.50 15.26
C ALA A 23 8.01 8.94 15.10
N HIS A 24 7.13 8.37 15.91
CA HIS A 24 5.74 8.78 16.07
C HIS A 24 5.46 9.05 17.54
N ALA A 25 5.27 10.32 17.90
CA ALA A 25 4.87 10.73 19.24
C ALA A 25 3.35 10.95 19.27
N HIS A 26 2.63 10.12 20.01
CA HIS A 26 1.18 10.21 20.16
C HIS A 26 0.77 10.56 21.59
N SER A 27 -0.10 11.54 21.78
CA SER A 27 -0.45 12.04 23.13
C SER A 27 -1.15 11.02 24.04
N LEU A 28 -1.79 9.98 23.49
CA LEU A 28 -2.38 8.89 24.28
C LEU A 28 -1.45 7.68 24.44
N PHE A 29 -0.67 7.37 23.41
CA PHE A 29 0.05 6.09 23.29
C PHE A 29 1.53 6.19 23.61
N GLY A 30 2.03 7.41 23.84
CA GLY A 30 3.44 7.67 23.99
C GLY A 30 4.15 7.74 22.64
N SER A 31 5.47 7.64 22.69
CA SER A 31 6.32 7.69 21.50
C SER A 31 6.79 6.31 21.07
N ILE A 32 6.84 6.11 19.76
CA ILE A 32 7.40 4.93 19.12
C ILE A 32 8.54 5.39 18.22
N ASN A 33 9.68 4.73 18.31
CA ASN A 33 10.80 4.95 17.40
C ASN A 33 10.91 3.80 16.41
N TYR A 34 11.38 4.09 15.20
CA TYR A 34 11.54 3.13 14.12
C TYR A 34 12.95 3.25 13.52
N LEU A 35 13.51 2.12 13.09
CA LEU A 35 14.72 2.09 12.26
C LEU A 35 14.49 1.23 11.02
N TYR A 36 15.25 1.54 9.99
CA TYR A 36 15.15 0.93 8.67
C TYR A 36 16.53 0.45 8.20
N ASP A 37 16.55 -0.54 7.31
CA ASP A 37 17.78 -0.87 6.57
C ASP A 37 17.93 -0.01 5.32
N ALA A 38 19.00 -0.25 4.54
CA ALA A 38 19.29 0.51 3.32
C ALA A 38 18.27 0.30 2.18
N LEU A 39 17.32 -0.63 2.32
CA LEU A 39 16.22 -0.86 1.38
C LEU A 39 14.89 -0.34 1.94
N ASP A 40 14.95 0.53 2.97
CA ASP A 40 13.81 1.12 3.66
C ASP A 40 12.87 0.10 4.33
N ARG A 41 13.37 -1.12 4.61
CA ARG A 41 12.59 -2.13 5.34
C ARG A 41 12.69 -1.90 6.83
N LEU A 42 11.58 -2.04 7.55
CA LEU A 42 11.54 -1.79 8.99
C LEU A 42 12.38 -2.84 9.74
N THR A 43 13.44 -2.42 10.41
CA THR A 43 14.31 -3.30 11.21
C THR A 43 14.07 -3.19 12.71
N MET A 44 13.45 -2.11 13.17
CA MET A 44 13.13 -1.93 14.59
C MET A 44 11.87 -1.10 14.79
N GLU A 45 11.07 -1.48 15.79
CA GLU A 45 10.15 -0.58 16.47
C GLU A 45 10.40 -0.62 17.99
N GLU A 46 10.28 0.52 18.68
CA GLU A 46 10.47 0.56 20.13
C GLU A 46 9.47 1.49 20.81
N ALA A 47 8.65 0.89 21.68
CA ALA A 47 7.65 1.54 22.52
C ALA A 47 7.64 0.87 23.90
N GLY A 48 8.59 1.22 24.76
CA GLY A 48 8.86 0.53 26.04
C GLY A 48 9.53 -0.85 25.87
N LEU A 49 9.01 -1.69 24.95
CA LEU A 49 9.68 -2.89 24.44
C LEU A 49 10.20 -2.64 23.03
N ARG A 50 11.39 -3.16 22.74
CA ARG A 50 12.00 -3.14 21.40
C ARG A 50 11.62 -4.41 20.66
N LYS A 51 11.07 -4.27 19.46
CA LYS A 51 10.93 -5.36 18.48
C LYS A 51 11.95 -5.14 17.38
N THR A 52 12.76 -6.15 17.09
CA THR A 52 13.76 -6.12 16.01
C THR A 52 13.40 -7.14 14.95
N TYR A 53 13.52 -6.74 13.68
CA TYR A 53 13.18 -7.55 12.51
C TYR A 53 14.42 -7.77 11.66
N THR A 54 14.55 -8.97 11.12
CA THR A 54 15.62 -9.32 10.17
C THR A 54 15.01 -9.81 8.88
N TYR A 55 15.74 -9.67 7.78
CA TYR A 55 15.30 -10.08 6.45
C TYR A 55 16.39 -10.85 5.72
N ASP A 56 16.00 -11.72 4.79
CA ASP A 56 16.92 -12.27 3.81
C ASP A 56 17.08 -11.33 2.59
N ALA A 57 17.87 -11.78 1.61
CA ALA A 57 18.13 -11.04 0.38
C ALA A 57 16.89 -10.89 -0.53
N ASN A 58 15.88 -11.75 -0.37
CA ASN A 58 14.63 -11.72 -1.14
C ASN A 58 13.51 -10.94 -0.43
N GLY A 59 13.83 -10.27 0.70
CA GLY A 59 12.85 -9.50 1.45
C GLY A 59 11.95 -10.31 2.35
N ASN A 60 12.22 -11.60 2.55
CA ASN A 60 11.48 -12.37 3.53
C ASN A 60 11.93 -11.98 4.93
N ARG A 61 10.99 -11.65 5.81
CA ARG A 61 11.27 -11.44 7.24
C ARG A 61 11.72 -12.76 7.86
N THR A 62 12.95 -12.87 8.31
CA THR A 62 13.51 -14.10 8.91
C THR A 62 13.35 -14.17 10.41
N SER A 63 13.14 -13.03 11.09
CA SER A 63 12.81 -13.05 12.51
C SER A 63 12.08 -11.80 12.98
N ARG A 64 11.41 -11.95 14.13
CA ARG A 64 10.96 -10.88 15.02
C ARG A 64 11.39 -11.22 16.44
N THR A 65 12.14 -10.34 17.08
CA THR A 65 12.57 -10.51 18.49
C THR A 65 12.05 -9.36 19.33
N THR A 66 11.30 -9.65 20.39
CA THR A 66 10.78 -8.67 21.34
C THR A 66 11.57 -8.73 22.64
N ALA A 67 12.19 -7.62 23.03
CA ALA A 67 13.04 -7.51 24.21
C ALA A 67 12.75 -6.25 25.03
N ASN A 68 12.99 -6.32 26.33
CA ASN A 68 13.16 -5.15 27.17
C ASN A 68 14.65 -4.83 27.25
N THR A 69 15.04 -3.75 26.60
CA THR A 69 16.43 -3.30 26.47
C THR A 69 17.00 -2.83 27.81
N SER A 70 16.18 -2.20 28.66
CA SER A 70 16.56 -1.74 29.99
C SER A 70 16.86 -2.88 30.97
N LEU A 71 16.16 -4.02 30.82
CA LEU A 71 16.37 -5.22 31.64
C LEU A 71 17.32 -6.24 30.99
N GLY A 72 17.66 -6.08 29.70
CA GLY A 72 18.44 -7.06 28.94
C GLY A 72 17.72 -8.40 28.73
N ILE A 73 16.39 -8.42 28.74
CA ILE A 73 15.58 -9.65 28.67
C ILE A 73 14.86 -9.75 27.33
N THR A 74 14.99 -10.91 26.66
CA THR A 74 14.17 -11.28 25.51
C THR A 74 12.89 -11.96 25.99
N PHE A 75 11.74 -11.39 25.64
CA PHE A 75 10.42 -11.94 25.99
C PHE A 75 9.92 -12.93 24.96
N PHE A 76 10.26 -12.69 23.70
CA PHE A 76 9.73 -13.46 22.59
C PHE A 76 10.69 -13.42 21.41
N GLN A 77 10.86 -14.55 20.74
CA GLN A 77 11.58 -14.65 19.48
C GLN A 77 10.81 -15.55 18.53
N HIS A 78 10.50 -15.02 17.35
CA HIS A 78 9.87 -15.74 16.26
C HIS A 78 10.87 -15.80 15.11
N ARG A 79 11.29 -17.00 14.70
CA ARG A 79 12.12 -17.20 13.51
C ARG A 79 11.31 -17.88 12.43
N LEU A 80 11.56 -17.45 11.19
CA LEU A 80 10.86 -17.85 9.99
C LEU A 80 11.88 -18.44 9.01
N ARG A 81 11.62 -19.65 8.53
CA ARG A 81 12.50 -20.37 7.60
C ARG A 81 11.79 -20.57 6.27
N TYR A 82 12.50 -20.22 5.21
CA TYR A 82 11.97 -20.25 3.85
C TYR A 82 12.58 -21.39 3.04
N ALA A 83 11.86 -21.79 1.99
CA ALA A 83 12.37 -22.74 1.02
C ALA A 83 13.59 -22.15 0.30
N PRO A 84 14.62 -22.95 -0.03
CA PRO A 84 15.82 -22.44 -0.68
C PRO A 84 15.58 -22.01 -2.14
N ASP A 85 14.45 -22.37 -2.74
CA ASP A 85 14.10 -22.15 -4.14
C ASP A 85 12.93 -21.17 -4.35
N SER A 86 12.37 -20.62 -3.26
CA SER A 86 11.15 -19.81 -3.32
C SER A 86 10.94 -18.98 -2.05
N ASN A 87 10.02 -18.00 -2.09
CA ASN A 87 9.67 -17.19 -0.91
C ASN A 87 8.69 -17.87 0.06
N ARG A 88 8.45 -19.17 -0.13
CA ARG A 88 7.52 -19.98 0.69
C ARG A 88 8.13 -20.23 2.06
N LEU A 89 7.44 -19.77 3.11
CA LEU A 89 7.64 -20.21 4.49
C LEU A 89 7.46 -21.73 4.59
N LEU A 90 8.45 -22.41 5.19
CA LEU A 90 8.43 -23.84 5.49
C LEU A 90 8.13 -24.12 6.95
N GLN A 91 8.69 -23.29 7.84
CA GLN A 91 8.62 -23.53 9.27
C GLN A 91 8.77 -22.24 10.07
N SER A 92 8.06 -22.20 11.19
CA SER A 92 8.28 -21.28 12.31
C SER A 92 8.75 -22.06 13.52
N ASP A 93 9.52 -21.41 14.40
CA ASP A 93 10.07 -22.06 15.60
C ASP A 93 9.01 -22.62 16.56
N SER A 94 7.73 -22.16 16.55
CA SER A 94 6.67 -22.73 17.42
C SER A 94 5.22 -22.33 17.11
N LEU A 95 4.93 -21.49 16.11
CA LEU A 95 3.57 -20.92 15.93
C LEU A 95 2.89 -21.31 14.60
N TYR A 96 3.65 -21.87 13.66
CA TYR A 96 3.18 -22.16 12.31
C TYR A 96 3.65 -23.53 11.85
N GLU A 97 2.79 -24.19 11.08
CA GLU A 97 3.17 -25.34 10.27
C GLU A 97 2.69 -25.07 8.85
N SER A 98 3.61 -25.12 7.90
CA SER A 98 3.37 -24.70 6.53
C SER A 98 3.15 -25.90 5.63
N GLU A 99 1.90 -26.12 5.25
CA GLU A 99 1.54 -26.99 4.13
C GLU A 99 1.04 -26.09 3.00
N VAL A 100 1.47 -26.39 1.77
CA VAL A 100 1.16 -25.58 0.59
C VAL A 100 0.58 -26.45 -0.51
N ASP A 101 -0.33 -25.88 -1.29
CA ASP A 101 -0.76 -26.47 -2.56
C ASP A 101 0.22 -26.15 -3.71
N ALA A 102 -0.07 -26.66 -4.90
CA ALA A 102 0.76 -26.46 -6.09
C ALA A 102 0.73 -25.02 -6.62
N ALA A 103 -0.30 -24.23 -6.28
CA ALA A 103 -0.40 -22.81 -6.61
C ALA A 103 0.35 -21.91 -5.62
N GLY A 104 0.81 -22.49 -4.50
CA GLY A 104 1.56 -21.79 -3.46
C GLY A 104 0.69 -21.20 -2.36
N ASN A 105 -0.58 -21.59 -2.26
CA ASN A 105 -1.44 -21.17 -1.15
C ASN A 105 -1.18 -22.06 0.07
N TYR A 106 -1.14 -21.48 1.28
CA TYR A 106 -1.00 -22.27 2.49
C TYR A 106 -2.28 -23.03 2.83
N THR A 107 -2.30 -24.34 2.63
CA THR A 107 -3.39 -25.23 3.11
C THR A 107 -3.30 -25.49 4.62
N ARG A 108 -2.15 -25.16 5.21
CA ARG A 108 -1.96 -25.00 6.65
C ARG A 108 -0.95 -23.89 6.87
N HIS A 109 -1.31 -22.93 7.72
CA HIS A 109 -0.44 -21.82 8.10
C HIS A 109 -0.35 -21.75 9.63
N THR A 110 -1.49 -21.65 10.33
CA THR A 110 -1.52 -21.67 11.79
C THR A 110 -1.50 -23.11 12.34
N LEU A 111 -1.16 -23.26 13.62
CA LEU A 111 -1.22 -24.56 14.30
C LEU A 111 -2.65 -25.08 14.51
N SER A 112 -3.65 -24.21 14.40
CA SER A 112 -5.01 -24.50 14.84
C SER A 112 -6.00 -24.68 13.67
N LYS A 113 -5.62 -24.24 12.46
CA LYS A 113 -6.47 -24.20 11.28
C LYS A 113 -5.81 -24.85 10.06
N ARG A 114 -6.67 -25.42 9.20
CA ARG A 114 -6.39 -25.75 7.81
C ARG A 114 -7.26 -24.89 6.91
N TYR A 115 -6.73 -24.61 5.73
CA TYR A 115 -7.32 -23.73 4.74
C TYR A 115 -7.56 -24.49 3.45
N GLN A 116 -8.67 -24.19 2.80
CA GLN A 116 -9.00 -24.69 1.47
C GLN A 116 -9.28 -23.50 0.58
N TYR A 117 -8.92 -23.62 -0.69
CA TYR A 117 -9.04 -22.57 -1.68
C TYR A 117 -10.03 -22.99 -2.76
N ASP A 118 -10.72 -22.03 -3.36
CA ASP A 118 -11.53 -22.27 -4.55
C ASP A 118 -10.66 -22.30 -5.82
N ASP A 119 -11.29 -22.56 -6.97
CA ASP A 119 -10.61 -22.65 -8.26
C ASP A 119 -9.98 -21.32 -8.72
N GLN A 120 -10.29 -20.19 -8.05
CA GLN A 120 -9.68 -18.89 -8.27
C GLN A 120 -8.53 -18.61 -7.30
N GLY A 121 -8.15 -19.58 -6.47
CA GLY A 121 -7.08 -19.46 -5.48
C GLY A 121 -7.48 -18.63 -4.26
N ARG A 122 -8.78 -18.46 -3.99
CA ARG A 122 -9.29 -17.66 -2.86
C ARG A 122 -9.63 -18.55 -1.68
N LEU A 123 -9.30 -18.14 -0.46
CA LEU A 123 -9.64 -18.87 0.75
C LEU A 123 -11.14 -19.14 0.82
N SER A 124 -11.57 -20.39 0.68
CA SER A 124 -12.98 -20.79 0.57
C SER A 124 -13.50 -21.44 1.84
N ASN A 125 -12.67 -22.20 2.56
CA ASN A 125 -13.04 -22.86 3.81
C ASN A 125 -11.90 -22.86 4.82
N VAL A 126 -12.28 -22.75 6.10
CA VAL A 126 -11.41 -22.96 7.25
C VAL A 126 -11.90 -24.17 8.01
N ILE A 127 -10.97 -25.04 8.40
CA ILE A 127 -11.25 -26.28 9.14
C ILE A 127 -10.35 -26.32 10.37
N ASP A 128 -10.87 -26.78 11.51
CA ASP A 128 -10.04 -27.02 12.70
C ASP A 128 -9.16 -28.26 12.53
N MET A 129 -8.16 -28.45 13.41
CA MET A 129 -7.28 -29.61 13.35
C MET A 129 -7.97 -30.97 13.57
N ARG A 130 -9.25 -30.98 13.97
CA ARG A 130 -10.06 -32.20 14.12
C ARG A 130 -10.91 -32.50 12.88
N GLY A 131 -10.84 -31.66 11.84
CA GLY A 131 -11.61 -31.82 10.61
C GLY A 131 -12.99 -31.16 10.64
N ASN A 132 -13.32 -30.38 11.68
CA ASN A 132 -14.58 -29.65 11.74
C ASN A 132 -14.47 -28.34 10.97
N GLY A 133 -15.42 -28.07 10.08
CA GLY A 133 -15.49 -26.76 9.43
C GLY A 133 -15.71 -25.63 10.46
N VAL A 134 -14.96 -24.54 10.31
CA VAL A 134 -14.96 -23.34 11.17
C VAL A 134 -15.66 -22.18 10.48
N ALA A 135 -15.37 -21.98 9.19
CA ALA A 135 -16.06 -21.01 8.36
C ALA A 135 -15.95 -21.34 6.88
N SER A 136 -16.90 -20.86 6.08
CA SER A 136 -16.85 -20.82 4.62
C SER A 136 -16.94 -19.38 4.12
N TYR A 137 -16.42 -19.11 2.92
CA TYR A 137 -16.41 -17.79 2.31
C TYR A 137 -16.87 -17.84 0.86
N THR A 138 -17.48 -16.76 0.37
CA THR A 138 -17.86 -16.60 -1.03
C THR A 138 -17.52 -15.21 -1.53
N TYR A 139 -17.04 -15.15 -2.76
CA TYR A 139 -16.56 -13.94 -3.40
C TYR A 139 -17.43 -13.58 -4.61
N ASN A 140 -17.58 -12.29 -4.89
CA ASN A 140 -18.17 -11.84 -6.15
C ASN A 140 -17.10 -11.79 -7.27
N ALA A 141 -17.54 -11.50 -8.50
CA ALA A 141 -16.66 -11.42 -9.66
C ALA A 141 -15.61 -10.28 -9.59
N LEU A 142 -15.75 -9.34 -8.65
CA LEU A 142 -14.75 -8.30 -8.36
C LEU A 142 -13.72 -8.75 -7.33
N GLY A 143 -13.80 -9.99 -6.82
CA GLY A 143 -12.91 -10.53 -5.81
C GLY A 143 -13.27 -10.16 -4.37
N GLN A 144 -14.40 -9.49 -4.14
CA GLN A 144 -14.83 -9.04 -2.82
C GLN A 144 -15.54 -10.17 -2.07
N ARG A 145 -15.21 -10.37 -0.79
CA ARG A 145 -15.90 -11.34 0.07
C ARG A 145 -17.30 -10.85 0.37
N VAL A 146 -18.31 -11.45 -0.24
CA VAL A 146 -19.73 -11.05 -0.08
C VAL A 146 -20.47 -11.86 0.97
N LEU A 147 -19.98 -13.07 1.27
CA LEU A 147 -20.54 -13.95 2.29
C LEU A 147 -19.42 -14.61 3.10
N LYS A 148 -19.62 -14.68 4.41
CA LYS A 148 -18.94 -15.59 5.33
C LYS A 148 -20.00 -16.37 6.08
N GLU A 149 -19.86 -17.68 6.21
CA GLU A 149 -20.68 -18.47 7.13
C GLU A 149 -19.82 -18.99 8.26
N ALA A 150 -20.04 -18.52 9.48
CA ALA A 150 -19.40 -19.11 10.66
C ALA A 150 -20.09 -20.43 11.03
N HIS A 151 -19.31 -21.46 11.33
CA HIS A 151 -19.84 -22.78 11.67
C HIS A 151 -19.89 -22.95 13.19
N GLN A 152 -21.08 -23.23 13.72
CA GLN A 152 -21.28 -23.56 15.13
C GLN A 152 -21.97 -24.92 15.24
N GLY A 153 -21.17 -25.98 15.18
CA GLY A 153 -21.69 -27.34 15.00
C GLY A 153 -22.41 -27.48 13.65
N THR A 154 -23.68 -27.85 13.67
CA THR A 154 -24.52 -27.91 12.46
C THR A 154 -25.08 -26.56 12.04
N ASN A 155 -25.06 -25.55 12.93
CA ASN A 155 -25.55 -24.22 12.59
C ASN A 155 -24.56 -23.48 11.69
N ARG A 156 -25.11 -22.69 10.77
CA ARG A 156 -24.38 -21.73 9.94
C ARG A 156 -24.86 -20.34 10.30
N LEU A 157 -23.94 -19.45 10.66
CA LEU A 157 -24.23 -18.07 11.03
C LEU A 157 -23.67 -17.15 9.94
N PRO A 158 -24.52 -16.67 9.01
CA PRO A 158 -24.08 -15.86 7.89
C PRO A 158 -23.64 -14.45 8.30
N PHE A 159 -22.66 -13.92 7.58
CA PHE A 159 -22.25 -12.53 7.56
C PHE A 159 -22.21 -12.08 6.10
N THR A 160 -22.94 -11.03 5.75
CA THR A 160 -22.86 -10.41 4.41
C THR A 160 -22.08 -9.11 4.47
N TYR A 161 -21.45 -8.74 3.37
CA TYR A 161 -20.62 -7.55 3.26
C TYR A 161 -21.08 -6.66 2.12
N LEU A 162 -21.12 -5.35 2.37
CA LEU A 162 -21.39 -4.32 1.37
C LEU A 162 -20.09 -3.56 1.09
N TYR A 163 -19.77 -3.36 -0.18
CA TYR A 163 -18.58 -2.63 -0.61
C TYR A 163 -18.93 -1.35 -1.35
N GLY A 164 -18.06 -0.35 -1.21
CA GLY A 164 -18.08 0.87 -1.98
C GLY A 164 -17.38 0.71 -3.33
N PRO A 165 -17.46 1.72 -4.20
CA PRO A 165 -16.87 1.66 -5.54
C PRO A 165 -15.35 1.45 -5.52
N ASN A 166 -14.64 1.94 -4.49
CA ASN A 166 -13.18 1.81 -4.41
C ASN A 166 -12.74 0.59 -3.56
N GLY A 167 -13.67 -0.32 -3.23
CA GLY A 167 -13.38 -1.56 -2.51
C GLY A 167 -13.39 -1.47 -0.98
N GLN A 168 -13.68 -0.30 -0.38
CA GLN A 168 -13.91 -0.20 1.06
C GLN A 168 -15.15 -0.97 1.51
N VAL A 169 -15.11 -1.59 2.69
CA VAL A 169 -16.28 -2.20 3.32
C VAL A 169 -17.17 -1.08 3.88
N LEU A 170 -18.38 -0.94 3.32
CA LEU A 170 -19.41 -0.02 3.79
C LEU A 170 -20.29 -0.64 4.88
N GLY A 171 -20.32 -1.97 4.98
CA GLY A 171 -20.98 -2.61 6.11
C GLY A 171 -20.84 -4.13 6.15
N GLN A 172 -21.09 -4.67 7.33
CA GLN A 172 -21.21 -6.09 7.61
C GLN A 172 -22.55 -6.33 8.31
N VAL A 173 -23.30 -7.34 7.87
CA VAL A 173 -24.56 -7.74 8.50
C VAL A 173 -24.47 -9.19 8.95
N SER A 174 -24.74 -9.45 10.23
CA SER A 174 -24.77 -10.79 10.82
C SER A 174 -26.20 -11.33 10.86
N TYR A 175 -26.34 -12.64 10.69
CA TYR A 175 -27.62 -13.32 10.66
C TYR A 175 -27.66 -14.48 11.67
N THR A 176 -28.85 -14.79 12.18
CA THR A 176 -29.10 -16.03 12.90
C THR A 176 -29.06 -17.23 11.94
N ALA A 177 -29.02 -18.45 12.48
CA ALA A 177 -29.06 -19.67 11.67
C ALA A 177 -30.35 -19.83 10.84
N GLN A 178 -31.39 -19.07 11.15
CA GLN A 178 -32.66 -19.03 10.41
C GLN A 178 -32.68 -17.91 9.36
N GLY A 179 -31.55 -17.26 9.09
CA GLY A 179 -31.43 -16.20 8.08
C GLY A 179 -32.04 -14.85 8.49
N ARG A 180 -32.25 -14.61 9.79
CA ARG A 180 -32.76 -13.33 10.29
C ARG A 180 -31.61 -12.41 10.66
N LYS A 181 -31.67 -11.12 10.29
CA LYS A 181 -30.67 -10.14 10.71
C LYS A 181 -30.61 -10.09 12.25
N SER A 182 -29.40 -10.09 12.81
CA SER A 182 -29.16 -9.99 14.25
C SER A 182 -28.38 -8.73 14.61
N LYS A 183 -27.35 -8.39 13.83
CA LYS A 183 -26.55 -7.16 13.97
C LYS A 183 -26.19 -6.63 12.58
N ALA A 184 -26.05 -5.31 12.45
CA ALA A 184 -25.34 -4.70 11.34
C ALA A 184 -24.35 -3.66 11.85
N SER A 185 -23.20 -3.56 11.19
CA SER A 185 -22.19 -2.53 11.41
C SER A 185 -21.93 -1.85 10.07
N TYR A 186 -22.25 -0.57 9.96
CA TYR A 186 -22.01 0.23 8.76
C TYR A 186 -20.86 1.21 9.00
N TYR A 187 -20.02 1.41 7.99
CA TYR A 187 -18.86 2.29 8.05
C TYR A 187 -19.08 3.50 7.15
N VAL A 188 -18.87 4.68 7.71
CA VAL A 188 -18.93 5.95 6.97
C VAL A 188 -17.50 6.33 6.60
N TRP A 189 -17.30 6.66 5.34
CA TRP A 189 -16.00 6.98 4.76
C TRP A 189 -16.01 8.39 4.19
N LEU A 190 -14.89 9.09 4.36
CA LEU A 190 -14.53 10.29 3.62
C LEU A 190 -13.37 9.90 2.71
N ASP A 191 -13.64 9.70 1.42
CA ASP A 191 -12.72 9.06 0.48
C ASP A 191 -12.23 7.70 1.03
N ASP A 192 -10.93 7.60 1.35
CA ASP A 192 -10.30 6.41 1.91
C ASP A 192 -10.14 6.45 3.44
N LEU A 193 -10.63 7.51 4.10
CA LEU A 193 -10.59 7.67 5.56
C LEU A 193 -11.89 7.17 6.20
N PRO A 194 -11.87 6.13 7.04
CA PRO A 194 -13.03 5.72 7.82
C PRO A 194 -13.25 6.72 8.97
N ILE A 195 -14.43 7.33 9.03
CA ILE A 195 -14.74 8.41 9.99
C ILE A 195 -15.78 8.02 11.04
N ALA A 196 -16.61 6.99 10.78
CA ALA A 196 -17.58 6.51 11.75
C ALA A 196 -18.01 5.06 11.52
N GLN A 197 -18.52 4.44 12.58
CA GLN A 197 -19.23 3.17 12.57
C GLN A 197 -20.63 3.37 13.16
N ILE A 198 -21.64 2.79 12.52
CA ILE A 198 -23.04 2.77 12.98
C ILE A 198 -23.42 1.31 13.21
N ASP A 199 -23.63 0.95 14.48
CA ASP A 199 -24.08 -0.37 14.89
C ASP A 199 -25.60 -0.38 15.09
N LEU A 200 -26.26 -1.35 14.45
CA LEU A 200 -27.68 -1.66 14.60
C LEU A 200 -27.85 -3.05 15.20
N ALA A 201 -28.77 -3.19 16.15
CA ALA A 201 -29.24 -4.48 16.62
C ALA A 201 -30.66 -4.74 16.11
N TYR A 202 -30.97 -6.01 15.86
CA TYR A 202 -32.27 -6.42 15.33
C TYR A 202 -32.98 -7.35 16.33
N ASN A 203 -34.28 -7.17 16.49
CA ASN A 203 -35.11 -8.12 17.25
C ASN A 203 -35.45 -9.37 16.43
N PHE A 204 -36.15 -10.33 17.05
CA PHE A 204 -36.57 -11.57 16.38
C PHE A 204 -37.50 -11.39 15.17
N ALA A 205 -38.15 -10.22 15.06
CA ALA A 205 -39.00 -9.84 13.93
C ALA A 205 -38.19 -9.13 12.80
N GLY A 206 -36.87 -9.00 12.95
CA GLY A 206 -36.01 -8.35 11.96
C GLY A 206 -36.14 -6.83 11.92
N THR A 207 -36.75 -6.22 12.94
CA THR A 207 -36.84 -4.77 13.10
C THR A 207 -35.67 -4.26 13.93
N VAL A 208 -35.14 -3.09 13.56
CA VAL A 208 -34.10 -2.41 14.33
C VAL A 208 -34.65 -2.09 15.72
N VAL A 209 -33.93 -2.47 16.76
CA VAL A 209 -34.22 -1.98 18.12
C VAL A 209 -33.64 -0.57 18.26
N ASP A 210 -34.26 0.32 19.04
CA ASP A 210 -33.85 1.74 19.22
C ASP A 210 -32.42 1.96 19.78
N SER A 211 -31.58 0.93 19.85
CA SER A 211 -30.18 0.96 20.32
C SER A 211 -29.17 1.20 19.18
N THR A 212 -29.44 2.17 18.28
CA THR A 212 -28.44 2.55 17.26
C THR A 212 -27.24 3.20 17.95
N THR A 213 -26.04 2.66 17.73
CA THR A 213 -24.81 3.18 18.33
C THR A 213 -23.92 3.79 17.27
N LEU A 214 -23.74 5.12 17.33
CA LEU A 214 -22.78 5.86 16.50
C LEU A 214 -21.45 5.99 17.23
N THR A 215 -20.38 5.55 16.58
CA THR A 215 -19.00 5.65 17.05
C THR A 215 -18.18 6.41 16.02
N TYR A 216 -17.43 7.42 16.43
CA TYR A 216 -16.50 8.13 15.55
C TYR A 216 -15.16 7.40 15.51
N LEU A 217 -14.65 7.14 14.31
CA LEU A 217 -13.39 6.46 14.08
C LEU A 217 -12.28 7.49 13.86
N HIS A 218 -11.13 7.21 14.45
CA HIS A 218 -9.95 8.09 14.43
C HIS A 218 -8.76 7.28 13.92
N SER A 219 -8.28 7.65 12.73
CA SER A 219 -7.24 6.90 12.04
C SER A 219 -5.86 7.56 12.12
N ASP A 220 -4.82 6.74 11.98
CA ASP A 220 -3.45 7.21 11.81
C ASP A 220 -3.20 7.77 10.40
N HIS A 221 -1.93 8.12 10.12
CA HIS A 221 -1.49 8.68 8.84
C HIS A 221 -1.65 7.74 7.64
N LEU A 222 -1.89 6.44 7.86
CA LEU A 222 -2.21 5.47 6.80
C LEU A 222 -3.71 5.29 6.64
N ASN A 223 -4.55 6.06 7.34
CA ASN A 223 -5.99 5.85 7.46
C ASN A 223 -6.38 4.55 8.21
N THR A 224 -5.47 3.96 8.99
CA THR A 224 -5.79 2.80 9.85
C THR A 224 -6.55 3.25 11.09
N PRO A 225 -7.78 2.74 11.37
CA PRO A 225 -8.48 3.07 12.61
C PRO A 225 -7.67 2.67 13.85
N ARG A 226 -7.29 3.65 14.67
CA ARG A 226 -6.54 3.42 15.92
C ARG A 226 -7.35 3.68 17.17
N LEU A 227 -8.32 4.60 17.11
CA LEU A 227 -9.18 4.95 18.23
C LEU A 227 -10.63 5.05 17.76
N ALA A 228 -11.55 4.92 18.70
CA ALA A 228 -12.94 5.24 18.47
C ALA A 228 -13.57 5.94 19.69
N THR A 229 -14.42 6.93 19.45
CA THR A 229 -15.14 7.66 20.51
C THR A 229 -16.64 7.58 20.37
N ASN A 230 -17.34 7.61 21.50
CA ASN A 230 -18.79 7.82 21.49
C ASN A 230 -19.16 9.30 21.22
N GLN A 231 -20.45 9.60 21.24
CA GLN A 231 -21.02 10.94 21.02
C GLN A 231 -20.59 11.99 22.04
N SER A 232 -20.21 11.57 23.25
CA SER A 232 -19.67 12.46 24.28
C SER A 232 -18.17 12.70 24.15
N GLY A 233 -17.51 12.11 23.15
CA GLY A 233 -16.06 12.19 22.95
C GLY A 233 -15.24 11.24 23.83
N ASN A 234 -15.89 10.33 24.57
CA ASN A 234 -15.18 9.36 25.40
C ASN A 234 -14.60 8.24 24.55
N LEU A 235 -13.37 7.83 24.85
CA LEU A 235 -12.70 6.70 24.21
C LEU A 235 -13.45 5.39 24.53
N VAL A 236 -13.92 4.69 23.51
CA VAL A 236 -14.68 3.43 23.64
C VAL A 236 -14.02 2.26 22.92
N TRP A 237 -13.02 2.50 22.09
CA TRP A 237 -12.25 1.45 21.44
C TRP A 237 -10.87 1.96 21.07
N SER A 238 -9.86 1.10 21.11
CA SER A 238 -8.53 1.42 20.59
C SER A 238 -7.77 0.18 20.13
N TRP A 239 -6.95 0.31 19.10
CA TRP A 239 -6.07 -0.75 18.61
C TRP A 239 -4.66 -0.24 18.36
N GLN A 240 -3.82 -0.33 19.40
CA GLN A 240 -2.39 -0.05 19.33
C GLN A 240 -1.66 -1.35 18.98
N SER A 241 -1.63 -1.69 17.70
CA SER A 241 -0.86 -2.82 17.20
C SER A 241 0.63 -2.52 17.15
N ASP A 242 1.44 -3.56 16.97
CA ASP A 242 2.78 -3.45 16.44
C ASP A 242 2.74 -3.02 14.96
N ALA A 243 3.90 -2.74 14.38
CA ALA A 243 4.06 -2.25 13.02
C ALA A 243 3.45 -3.18 11.97
N PHE A 244 3.40 -4.48 12.24
CA PHE A 244 2.86 -5.48 11.33
C PHE A 244 1.42 -5.93 11.68
N GLY A 245 0.77 -5.25 12.63
CA GLY A 245 -0.63 -5.48 12.95
C GLY A 245 -0.86 -6.47 14.10
N ILE A 246 0.17 -6.82 14.88
CA ILE A 246 -0.02 -7.65 16.08
C ILE A 246 -0.51 -6.82 17.24
N GLY A 247 -1.66 -7.18 17.76
CA GLY A 247 -2.20 -6.61 18.99
C GLY A 247 -3.71 -6.83 19.04
N GLN A 248 -4.25 -6.96 20.24
CA GLN A 248 -5.68 -7.08 20.44
C GLN A 248 -6.28 -5.69 20.71
N PRO A 249 -7.42 -5.35 20.09
CA PRO A 249 -8.14 -4.14 20.43
C PRO A 249 -8.59 -4.12 21.89
N LYS A 250 -8.71 -2.93 22.47
CA LYS A 250 -9.25 -2.69 23.80
C LYS A 250 -10.59 -1.97 23.68
N THR A 251 -11.62 -2.43 24.40
CA THR A 251 -12.98 -1.89 24.31
C THR A 251 -13.32 -0.84 25.37
N HIS A 252 -12.41 -0.50 26.30
CA HIS A 252 -12.62 0.56 27.30
C HIS A 252 -13.99 0.51 28.02
N GLY A 253 -14.49 -0.71 28.30
CA GLY A 253 -15.80 -0.93 28.93
C GLY A 253 -17.02 -0.87 28.00
N SER A 254 -16.81 -0.74 26.69
CA SER A 254 -17.83 -0.78 25.64
C SER A 254 -17.99 -2.19 25.05
N ASN A 255 -19.04 -2.36 24.24
CA ASN A 255 -19.30 -3.56 23.43
C ASN A 255 -19.04 -3.31 21.93
N ILE A 256 -18.30 -2.24 21.60
CA ILE A 256 -17.98 -1.91 20.21
C ILE A 256 -16.85 -2.80 19.72
N ASP A 257 -17.03 -3.32 18.51
CA ASP A 257 -16.01 -4.04 17.78
C ASP A 257 -15.83 -3.40 16.40
N VAL A 258 -14.64 -2.85 16.15
CA VAL A 258 -14.24 -2.29 14.86
C VAL A 258 -13.41 -3.36 14.16
N ILE A 259 -13.95 -3.92 13.06
CA ILE A 259 -13.29 -5.02 12.35
C ILE A 259 -12.18 -4.54 11.40
N LEU A 260 -12.18 -3.26 11.04
CA LEU A 260 -11.20 -2.67 10.13
C LEU A 260 -9.78 -2.75 10.73
N ARG A 261 -8.78 -3.02 9.88
CA ARG A 261 -7.36 -3.08 10.24
C ARG A 261 -6.59 -2.09 9.35
N PHE A 262 -5.41 -2.45 8.84
CA PHE A 262 -4.73 -1.64 7.83
C PHE A 262 -5.66 -1.40 6.62
N PRO A 263 -5.40 -0.38 5.77
CA PRO A 263 -6.24 -0.10 4.61
C PRO A 263 -6.49 -1.35 3.76
N GLY A 264 -7.76 -1.61 3.44
CA GLY A 264 -8.20 -2.82 2.72
C GLY A 264 -8.48 -4.04 3.60
N GLN A 265 -8.02 -4.03 4.86
CA GLN A 265 -8.04 -5.21 5.73
C GLN A 265 -9.22 -5.21 6.70
N ILE A 266 -9.79 -6.40 6.90
CA ILE A 266 -10.73 -6.70 7.99
C ILE A 266 -10.26 -7.91 8.79
N ALA A 267 -10.29 -7.82 10.11
CA ALA A 267 -9.96 -8.94 10.97
C ALA A 267 -11.00 -10.06 10.88
N ASP A 268 -10.54 -11.30 10.79
CA ASP A 268 -11.41 -12.45 10.84
C ASP A 268 -10.93 -13.50 11.86
N ALA A 269 -11.64 -13.57 12.98
CA ALA A 269 -11.33 -14.51 14.04
C ALA A 269 -11.47 -15.99 13.62
N HIS A 270 -12.23 -16.29 12.55
CA HIS A 270 -12.45 -17.68 12.12
C HIS A 270 -11.25 -18.24 11.36
N SER A 271 -10.62 -17.44 10.49
CA SER A 271 -9.36 -17.79 9.82
C SER A 271 -8.13 -17.51 10.67
N GLU A 272 -8.25 -16.62 11.67
CA GLU A 272 -7.13 -16.06 12.45
C GLU A 272 -6.23 -15.14 11.60
N LEU A 273 -6.75 -14.68 10.45
CA LEU A 273 -6.07 -13.82 9.48
C LEU A 273 -6.82 -12.50 9.32
N PHE A 274 -6.17 -11.54 8.69
CA PHE A 274 -6.83 -10.33 8.18
C PHE A 274 -7.17 -10.54 6.72
N TYR A 275 -8.46 -10.62 6.39
CA TYR A 275 -8.90 -10.64 4.99
C TYR A 275 -8.50 -9.31 4.35
N ASN A 276 -7.79 -9.39 3.23
CA ASN A 276 -7.29 -8.25 2.49
C ASN A 276 -7.59 -8.38 1.00
N TYR A 277 -8.87 -8.20 0.68
CA TYR A 277 -9.40 -8.19 -0.67
C TYR A 277 -9.04 -9.45 -1.48
N PHE A 278 -7.93 -9.49 -2.23
CA PHE A 278 -7.53 -10.67 -3.02
C PHE A 278 -6.74 -11.73 -2.24
N ARG A 279 -6.19 -11.39 -1.07
CA ARG A 279 -5.38 -12.28 -0.25
C ARG A 279 -5.77 -12.19 1.23
N ASP A 280 -5.28 -13.11 2.05
CA ASP A 280 -5.41 -13.11 3.49
C ASP A 280 -4.03 -12.87 4.13
N TYR A 281 -3.95 -11.87 5.00
CA TYR A 281 -2.72 -11.40 5.64
C TYR A 281 -2.57 -11.98 7.04
N ASP A 282 -1.42 -12.56 7.35
CA ASP A 282 -1.05 -12.97 8.69
C ASP A 282 -0.14 -11.91 9.34
N PRO A 283 -0.61 -11.18 10.37
CA PRO A 283 0.21 -10.17 11.04
C PRO A 283 1.42 -10.77 11.79
N GLU A 284 1.37 -12.04 12.18
CA GLU A 284 2.41 -12.68 12.97
C GLU A 284 3.61 -13.15 12.15
N THR A 285 3.39 -13.59 10.91
CA THR A 285 4.48 -13.76 9.94
C THR A 285 4.78 -12.48 9.15
N GLY A 286 3.83 -11.54 9.08
CA GLY A 286 3.98 -10.24 8.41
C GLY A 286 3.90 -10.35 6.89
N ARG A 287 3.06 -11.27 6.39
CA ARG A 287 2.97 -11.65 4.97
C ARG A 287 1.61 -12.23 4.63
N TYR A 288 1.35 -12.38 3.34
CA TYR A 288 0.17 -13.05 2.83
C TYR A 288 0.29 -14.57 2.91
N VAL A 289 -0.85 -15.25 3.01
CA VAL A 289 -0.92 -16.72 3.00
C VAL A 289 -1.16 -17.31 1.60
N GLU A 290 -1.43 -16.46 0.62
CA GLU A 290 -1.46 -16.77 -0.80
C GLU A 290 -0.28 -16.09 -1.50
N SER A 291 0.25 -16.75 -2.54
CA SER A 291 1.12 -16.07 -3.49
C SER A 291 0.32 -15.00 -4.24
N ASP A 292 0.96 -13.88 -4.57
CA ASP A 292 0.34 -12.78 -5.30
C ASP A 292 -0.34 -13.29 -6.60
N PRO A 293 -1.66 -13.11 -6.76
CA PRO A 293 -2.39 -13.52 -7.96
C PRO A 293 -1.91 -12.84 -9.25
N ILE A 294 -1.29 -11.65 -9.16
CA ILE A 294 -0.66 -10.99 -10.31
C ILE A 294 0.81 -11.42 -10.50
N GLY A 295 1.27 -12.39 -9.70
CA GLY A 295 2.60 -12.97 -9.76
C GLY A 295 3.70 -11.95 -9.46
N LEU A 296 4.79 -12.03 -10.22
CA LEU A 296 5.95 -11.14 -10.05
C LEU A 296 5.65 -9.67 -10.42
N LYS A 297 4.47 -9.36 -10.99
CA LYS A 297 4.03 -7.97 -11.20
C LYS A 297 3.87 -7.22 -9.88
N GLY A 298 3.57 -7.94 -8.79
CA GLY A 298 3.53 -7.38 -7.43
C GLY A 298 4.91 -7.24 -6.77
N GLY A 299 5.96 -7.72 -7.43
CA GLY A 299 7.32 -7.73 -6.93
C GLY A 299 7.89 -9.15 -6.77
N ALA A 300 9.21 -9.20 -6.56
CA ALA A 300 9.94 -10.47 -6.51
C ALA A 300 9.53 -11.37 -5.33
N ASN A 301 8.99 -10.78 -4.26
CA ASN A 301 8.44 -11.50 -3.13
C ASN A 301 6.91 -11.52 -3.20
N THR A 302 6.36 -12.57 -3.80
CA THR A 302 4.91 -12.72 -4.01
C THR A 302 4.11 -12.92 -2.72
N TYR A 303 4.76 -13.07 -1.56
CA TYR A 303 4.09 -13.14 -0.25
C TYR A 303 4.26 -11.86 0.57
N GLY A 304 5.12 -10.93 0.14
CA GLY A 304 5.48 -9.75 0.91
C GLY A 304 4.29 -8.81 1.13
N TYR A 305 4.24 -8.19 2.32
CA TYR A 305 3.33 -7.09 2.62
C TYR A 305 4.11 -5.77 2.69
N ALA A 306 3.59 -4.74 2.03
CA ALA A 306 4.08 -3.37 2.14
C ALA A 306 5.61 -3.21 1.97
N ALA A 307 6.22 -4.04 1.12
CA ALA A 307 7.68 -4.14 0.92
C ALA A 307 8.51 -4.26 2.23
N GLY A 308 7.92 -4.76 3.32
CA GLY A 308 8.58 -4.81 4.63
C GLY A 308 8.56 -3.50 5.43
N ASN A 309 7.84 -2.48 4.96
CA ASN A 309 7.64 -1.20 5.64
C ASN A 309 6.15 -0.83 5.74
N PRO A 310 5.41 -1.50 6.65
CA PRO A 310 3.98 -1.26 6.89
C PRO A 310 3.70 0.06 7.62
N ILE A 311 4.73 0.85 7.92
CA ILE A 311 4.60 2.19 8.52
C ILE A 311 4.42 3.26 7.44
N VAL A 312 4.94 3.04 6.23
CA VAL A 312 4.86 3.98 5.12
C VAL A 312 3.94 3.48 4.01
N TYR A 313 3.97 2.17 3.74
CA TYR A 313 3.25 1.58 2.62
C TYR A 313 2.04 0.78 3.06
N VAL A 314 1.05 0.73 2.17
CA VAL A 314 -0.20 -0.01 2.33
C VAL A 314 -0.43 -0.85 1.08
N ASP A 315 -1.08 -2.00 1.23
CA ASP A 315 -1.54 -2.82 0.11
C ASP A 315 -3.06 -3.03 0.27
N LYS A 316 -3.83 -2.07 -0.25
CA LYS A 316 -5.29 -1.98 -0.09
C LYS A 316 -6.05 -3.15 -0.73
N TYR A 317 -5.46 -3.78 -1.74
CA TYR A 317 -6.11 -4.85 -2.51
C TYR A 317 -5.47 -6.21 -2.26
N GLY A 318 -4.35 -6.28 -1.54
CA GLY A 318 -3.58 -7.51 -1.50
C GLY A 318 -3.04 -7.87 -2.89
N LEU A 319 -2.66 -6.87 -3.69
CA LEU A 319 -2.03 -7.03 -5.00
C LEU A 319 -0.95 -5.97 -5.05
N ALA A 320 0.27 -6.35 -4.71
CA ALA A 320 1.30 -5.36 -4.43
C ALA A 320 1.47 -4.42 -5.64
N THR A 321 1.35 -3.11 -5.43
CA THR A 321 1.46 -2.10 -6.50
C THR A 321 2.86 -1.50 -6.44
N GLN A 322 3.70 -1.71 -7.45
CA GLN A 322 5.07 -1.19 -7.50
C GLN A 322 5.16 0.17 -8.23
N TYR A 323 5.95 1.06 -7.62
CA TYR A 323 6.39 2.37 -8.11
C TYR A 323 7.32 2.27 -9.35
N SER A 324 7.33 3.30 -10.21
CA SER A 324 8.34 3.48 -11.27
C SER A 324 9.63 4.10 -10.68
N ILE A 325 10.80 3.72 -11.18
CA ILE A 325 12.12 4.28 -10.77
C ILE A 325 12.83 4.75 -12.05
N GLY A 326 13.09 6.05 -12.19
CA GLY A 326 13.89 6.65 -13.27
C GLY A 326 15.12 7.38 -12.72
N GLY A 327 16.22 7.46 -13.46
CA GLY A 327 17.44 8.20 -13.07
C GLY A 327 17.63 9.46 -13.92
N SER A 328 17.84 10.62 -13.29
CA SER A 328 18.14 11.92 -13.92
C SER A 328 19.52 12.45 -13.51
N ALA A 329 20.28 13.04 -14.42
CA ALA A 329 21.54 13.73 -14.10
C ALA A 329 21.52 15.15 -14.73
N THR A 330 21.79 16.16 -13.92
CA THR A 330 21.68 17.59 -14.29
C THR A 330 22.97 18.32 -13.93
N ALA A 331 23.64 18.93 -14.91
CA ALA A 331 24.79 19.80 -14.68
C ALA A 331 24.58 21.15 -15.40
N ALA A 332 24.51 22.25 -14.64
CA ALA A 332 24.32 23.60 -15.15
C ALA A 332 25.27 24.61 -14.49
N LEU A 333 26.11 25.25 -15.30
CA LEU A 333 26.82 26.50 -14.97
C LEU A 333 26.17 27.64 -15.75
N ALA A 334 26.07 28.81 -15.14
CA ALA A 334 25.30 29.97 -15.63
C ALA A 334 25.36 30.20 -17.16
N LEU A 335 24.17 30.48 -17.72
CA LEU A 335 23.79 30.73 -19.13
C LEU A 335 23.52 29.51 -20.02
N LEU A 336 24.16 28.36 -19.83
CA LEU A 336 23.94 27.16 -20.65
C LEU A 336 24.01 25.90 -19.79
N GLY A 337 22.91 25.15 -19.71
CA GLY A 337 22.82 23.89 -18.97
C GLY A 337 22.58 22.69 -19.89
N SER A 338 23.03 21.51 -19.45
CA SER A 338 22.66 20.23 -20.07
C SER A 338 22.18 19.26 -19.00
N SER A 339 21.00 18.66 -19.20
CA SER A 339 20.50 17.57 -18.36
C SER A 339 20.19 16.35 -19.21
N GLY A 340 20.14 15.17 -18.62
CA GLY A 340 19.79 13.96 -19.33
C GLY A 340 19.29 12.89 -18.36
N GLY A 341 18.42 12.02 -18.85
CA GLY A 341 17.82 11.00 -18.01
C GLY A 341 17.50 9.75 -18.80
N ILE A 342 17.54 8.62 -18.11
CA ILE A 342 17.02 7.35 -18.60
C ILE A 342 15.91 6.93 -17.65
N SER A 343 14.75 6.60 -18.20
CA SER A 343 13.63 6.06 -17.45
C SER A 343 13.24 4.70 -18.00
N ALA A 344 12.85 3.81 -17.09
CA ALA A 344 12.14 2.59 -17.42
C ALA A 344 10.78 2.64 -16.72
N GLY A 345 9.72 2.29 -17.43
CA GLY A 345 8.36 2.33 -16.94
C GLY A 345 7.55 1.16 -17.46
N ILE A 346 6.41 0.92 -16.84
CA ILE A 346 5.43 -0.06 -17.29
C ILE A 346 4.12 0.70 -17.49
N SER A 347 3.58 0.67 -18.71
CA SER A 347 2.23 1.11 -19.01
C SER A 347 1.28 -0.05 -18.76
N VAL A 348 0.21 0.21 -18.03
CA VAL A 348 -0.88 -0.73 -17.78
C VAL A 348 -2.18 -0.11 -18.29
N PRO A 349 -3.18 -0.91 -18.70
CA PRO A 349 -4.46 -0.37 -19.14
C PRO A 349 -5.33 0.03 -17.94
N ASP A 350 -6.20 1.01 -18.15
CA ASP A 350 -7.18 1.46 -17.16
C ASP A 350 -8.17 0.36 -16.74
N ASP A 351 -8.49 -0.56 -17.66
CA ASP A 351 -9.31 -1.73 -17.38
C ASP A 351 -8.44 -2.90 -16.90
N TRP A 352 -8.52 -3.18 -15.60
CA TRP A 352 -7.84 -4.31 -14.95
C TRP A 352 -8.20 -5.68 -15.53
N LYS A 353 -9.26 -5.79 -16.34
CA LYS A 353 -9.59 -7.03 -17.06
C LYS A 353 -8.69 -7.27 -18.28
N GLN A 354 -7.97 -6.26 -18.73
CA GLN A 354 -7.08 -6.32 -19.89
C GLN A 354 -5.60 -6.34 -19.49
N LEU A 355 -5.22 -6.93 -18.35
CA LEU A 355 -3.83 -6.96 -17.85
C LEU A 355 -2.80 -7.62 -18.78
N GLU A 356 -3.25 -8.24 -19.87
CA GLU A 356 -2.42 -8.64 -21.01
C GLU A 356 -1.89 -7.44 -21.80
N CYS A 357 -2.63 -6.32 -21.84
CA CYS A 357 -2.32 -5.09 -22.56
C CYS A 357 -1.34 -4.16 -21.83
N TYR A 358 -0.23 -4.70 -21.31
CA TYR A 358 0.85 -3.91 -20.71
C TYR A 358 1.97 -3.65 -21.72
N GLN A 359 2.71 -2.56 -21.52
CA GLN A 359 3.93 -2.28 -22.26
C GLN A 359 5.07 -1.94 -21.32
N ILE A 360 6.26 -2.47 -21.58
CA ILE A 360 7.48 -1.99 -20.95
C ILE A 360 7.99 -0.84 -21.82
N ILE A 361 8.20 0.31 -21.19
CA ILE A 361 8.70 1.52 -21.84
C ILE A 361 10.10 1.78 -21.33
N ALA A 362 11.04 2.01 -22.25
CA ALA A 362 12.33 2.58 -21.95
C ALA A 362 12.44 3.93 -22.67
N SER A 363 12.76 5.00 -21.94
CA SER A 363 12.94 6.33 -22.52
C SER A 363 14.29 6.90 -22.16
N GLY A 364 14.85 7.68 -23.09
CA GLY A 364 16.07 8.45 -22.88
C GLY A 364 15.85 9.89 -23.33
N SER A 365 16.40 10.84 -22.59
CA SER A 365 16.39 12.25 -22.98
C SER A 365 17.76 12.90 -22.79
N LEU A 366 18.06 13.83 -23.68
CA LEU A 366 19.16 14.79 -23.57
C LEU A 366 18.59 16.18 -23.77
N ASN A 367 18.76 17.03 -22.77
CA ASN A 367 18.19 18.37 -22.71
C ASN A 367 19.29 19.41 -22.86
N ALA A 368 19.03 20.43 -23.67
CA ALA A 368 19.87 21.62 -23.80
C ALA A 368 19.02 22.84 -23.43
N MET A 369 19.47 23.62 -22.45
CA MET A 369 18.66 24.66 -21.82
C MET A 369 19.41 25.98 -21.62
N VAL A 370 18.63 27.06 -21.66
CA VAL A 370 19.06 28.39 -21.22
C VAL A 370 18.28 28.73 -19.97
N GLY A 371 18.97 29.21 -18.94
CA GLY A 371 18.37 29.46 -17.65
C GLY A 371 19.26 30.28 -16.74
N VAL A 372 18.75 30.57 -15.55
CA VAL A 372 19.44 31.35 -14.53
C VAL A 372 19.61 30.49 -13.30
N GLY A 373 20.85 30.38 -12.83
CA GLY A 373 21.19 29.61 -11.64
C GLY A 373 22.54 28.92 -11.73
N ILE A 374 22.89 28.23 -10.64
CA ILE A 374 24.02 27.33 -10.54
C ILE A 374 23.46 26.07 -9.92
N TYR A 375 23.53 24.95 -10.60
CA TYR A 375 23.07 23.67 -10.08
C TYR A 375 23.87 22.52 -10.69
N ALA A 376 24.37 21.63 -9.84
CA ALA A 376 24.99 20.39 -10.27
C ALA A 376 24.49 19.25 -9.39
N GLY A 377 24.01 18.17 -10.00
CA GLY A 377 23.53 17.00 -9.29
C GLY A 377 23.19 15.80 -10.17
N TYR A 378 23.00 14.67 -9.53
CA TYR A 378 22.35 13.49 -10.09
C TYR A 378 21.20 13.10 -9.17
N GLY A 379 20.22 12.38 -9.68
CA GLY A 379 18.98 12.08 -8.98
C GLY A 379 18.28 10.86 -9.54
N VAL A 380 17.33 10.35 -8.78
CA VAL A 380 16.39 9.32 -9.21
C VAL A 380 14.99 9.92 -9.05
N THR A 381 14.20 9.90 -10.12
CA THR A 381 12.84 10.43 -10.22
C THR A 381 11.86 9.28 -10.44
N ALA A 382 10.82 9.20 -9.63
CA ALA A 382 9.68 8.28 -9.78
C ALA A 382 8.44 9.08 -10.21
N GLY A 383 7.61 8.54 -11.12
CA GLY A 383 6.43 9.26 -11.62
C GLY A 383 5.35 8.36 -12.22
N MET A 384 4.11 8.85 -12.23
CA MET A 384 2.96 8.22 -12.88
C MET A 384 2.40 9.16 -13.95
N GLY A 385 1.87 8.61 -15.03
CA GLY A 385 1.23 9.35 -16.11
C GLY A 385 0.17 8.49 -16.79
N GLU A 386 -0.84 9.15 -17.33
CA GLU A 386 -1.95 8.56 -18.09
C GLU A 386 -1.77 8.98 -19.55
N THR A 387 -2.00 8.07 -20.50
CA THR A 387 -1.80 8.33 -21.92
C THR A 387 -2.95 7.76 -22.74
N ASP A 388 -3.51 8.55 -23.65
CA ASP A 388 -4.54 8.10 -24.59
C ASP A 388 -3.98 7.03 -25.54
N GLY A 389 -4.16 5.75 -25.19
CA GLY A 389 -3.77 4.61 -26.02
C GLY A 389 -2.36 4.04 -25.77
N PRO A 390 -1.97 2.99 -26.52
CA PRO A 390 -0.71 2.30 -26.30
C PRO A 390 0.46 3.25 -26.52
N ALA A 391 1.45 3.20 -25.63
CA ALA A 391 2.70 3.94 -25.76
C ALA A 391 3.34 3.62 -27.12
N GLN A 392 3.55 4.67 -27.90
CA GLN A 392 4.14 4.58 -29.22
C GLN A 392 5.66 4.76 -29.13
N ASN A 393 6.38 4.03 -29.97
CA ASN A 393 7.78 4.35 -30.21
C ASN A 393 7.84 5.77 -30.76
N SER A 394 8.63 6.62 -30.12
CA SER A 394 8.75 8.02 -30.50
C SER A 394 10.20 8.44 -30.44
N ALA A 395 10.55 9.37 -31.32
CA ALA A 395 11.81 10.08 -31.29
C ALA A 395 11.54 11.49 -31.80
N GLY A 396 11.95 12.49 -31.03
CA GLY A 396 11.60 13.86 -31.37
C GLY A 396 12.39 14.90 -30.59
N ILE A 397 12.22 16.14 -31.03
CA ILE A 397 12.68 17.32 -30.32
C ILE A 397 11.44 17.99 -29.75
N TYR A 398 11.45 18.26 -28.45
CA TYR A 398 10.33 18.82 -27.71
C TYR A 398 10.77 20.03 -26.90
N ARG A 399 9.83 20.91 -26.56
CA ARG A 399 10.07 21.97 -25.57
C ARG A 399 10.13 21.37 -24.17
N TYR A 400 11.07 21.86 -23.36
CA TYR A 400 11.35 21.36 -22.02
C TYR A 400 11.59 22.52 -21.05
N MET A 401 11.02 22.42 -19.85
CA MET A 401 11.30 23.33 -18.73
C MET A 401 11.69 22.53 -17.51
N GLU A 402 12.62 23.07 -16.72
CA GLU A 402 13.08 22.48 -15.47
C GLU A 402 13.33 23.58 -14.43
N GLY A 403 13.01 23.28 -13.17
CA GLY A 403 13.36 24.10 -12.02
C GLY A 403 13.83 23.22 -10.88
N ASP A 404 15.04 23.46 -10.39
CA ASP A 404 15.71 22.69 -9.33
C ASP A 404 16.10 23.58 -8.15
N ILE A 405 15.88 23.10 -6.93
CA ILE A 405 16.34 23.75 -5.70
C ILE A 405 16.87 22.67 -4.74
N GLY A 406 18.10 22.80 -4.25
CA GLY A 406 18.62 21.88 -3.22
C GLY A 406 20.02 22.17 -2.70
N LEU A 407 20.31 21.72 -1.48
CA LEU A 407 21.66 21.64 -0.89
C LEU A 407 21.82 20.23 -0.29
N GLY A 408 22.37 19.30 -1.06
CA GLY A 408 22.35 17.88 -0.75
C GLY A 408 21.20 17.18 -1.46
N MET A 409 20.01 17.14 -0.86
CA MET A 409 18.79 16.66 -1.53
C MET A 409 18.14 17.80 -2.29
N SER A 410 17.65 17.53 -3.51
CA SER A 410 17.01 18.54 -4.36
C SER A 410 15.59 18.17 -4.76
N LEU A 411 14.78 19.21 -4.98
CA LEU A 411 13.44 19.15 -5.56
C LEU A 411 13.51 19.68 -6.97
N GLY A 412 13.06 18.88 -7.93
CA GLY A 412 12.99 19.24 -9.35
C GLY A 412 11.55 19.15 -9.87
N ILE A 413 11.13 20.17 -10.60
CA ILE A 413 9.91 20.15 -11.40
C ILE A 413 10.33 20.22 -12.86
N SER A 414 9.89 19.26 -13.67
CA SER A 414 10.10 19.31 -15.11
C SER A 414 8.81 19.12 -15.89
N GLN A 415 8.74 19.81 -17.03
CA GLN A 415 7.60 19.74 -17.93
C GLN A 415 8.09 19.63 -19.37
N GLN A 416 7.52 18.69 -20.13
CA GLN A 416 7.77 18.51 -21.56
C GLN A 416 6.49 18.76 -22.36
N GLY A 417 6.61 19.45 -23.50
CA GLY A 417 5.52 19.63 -24.46
C GLY A 417 5.19 18.32 -25.20
N SER A 418 4.01 18.25 -25.81
CA SER A 418 3.58 17.11 -26.64
C SER A 418 3.92 17.30 -28.12
N GLU A 419 4.11 18.55 -28.56
CA GLU A 419 4.45 18.84 -29.96
C GLU A 419 5.91 18.52 -30.29
N ASN A 420 6.12 17.58 -31.22
CA ASN A 420 7.41 17.40 -31.87
C ASN A 420 7.67 18.58 -32.82
N ILE A 421 8.77 19.32 -32.59
CA ILE A 421 9.10 20.55 -33.32
C ILE A 421 10.15 20.38 -34.42
N ASN A 422 10.45 19.13 -34.81
CA ASN A 422 11.44 18.78 -35.84
C ASN A 422 11.51 19.79 -37.00
N GLY A 423 12.68 20.38 -37.22
CA GLY A 423 12.96 21.29 -38.34
C GLY A 423 12.44 22.72 -38.19
N ASN A 424 11.69 23.07 -37.13
CA ASN A 424 11.12 24.42 -36.93
C ASN A 424 11.58 25.10 -35.63
N ILE A 425 12.78 24.73 -35.17
CA ILE A 425 13.40 25.10 -33.90
C ILE A 425 13.48 26.62 -33.72
N LEU A 426 13.90 27.35 -34.76
CA LEU A 426 14.11 28.81 -34.72
C LEU A 426 12.80 29.62 -34.68
N GLU A 427 11.69 29.06 -35.17
CA GLU A 427 10.38 29.74 -35.23
C GLU A 427 9.55 29.50 -33.96
N LYS A 428 9.66 28.30 -33.36
CA LYS A 428 8.89 27.92 -32.17
C LYS A 428 9.52 28.28 -30.82
N LEU A 429 10.82 28.57 -30.74
CA LEU A 429 11.48 28.92 -29.46
C LEU A 429 10.93 30.20 -28.80
N PRO A 430 10.79 31.33 -29.52
CA PRO A 430 10.42 32.60 -28.90
C PRO A 430 8.90 32.83 -28.85
N SER A 431 8.09 31.93 -29.43
CA SER A 431 6.65 32.16 -29.58
C SER A 431 5.89 31.80 -28.31
N GLN A 432 5.50 32.82 -27.53
CA GLN A 432 4.64 32.68 -26.35
C GLN A 432 3.31 31.96 -26.68
N ARG A 433 2.72 32.24 -27.84
CA ARG A 433 1.53 31.55 -28.36
C ARG A 433 1.74 30.05 -28.60
N GLY A 434 2.98 29.64 -28.90
CA GLY A 434 3.31 28.23 -29.07
C GLY A 434 3.47 27.50 -27.73
N TRP A 435 3.77 28.19 -26.63
CA TRP A 435 3.79 27.61 -25.27
C TRP A 435 2.37 27.46 -24.72
N GLU A 436 1.48 28.40 -25.02
CA GLU A 436 0.07 28.35 -24.60
C GLU A 436 -0.75 27.28 -25.34
N SER A 437 -0.31 26.88 -26.54
CA SER A 437 -0.99 25.86 -27.36
C SER A 437 -0.48 24.43 -27.15
N ASP A 438 0.68 24.26 -26.52
CA ASP A 438 1.31 22.95 -26.31
C ASP A 438 0.71 22.31 -25.05
N THR A 439 0.03 21.17 -25.20
CA THR A 439 -0.49 20.44 -24.03
C THR A 439 0.68 19.77 -23.30
N PRO A 440 0.77 19.86 -21.96
CA PRO A 440 1.79 19.15 -21.20
C PRO A 440 1.64 17.65 -21.43
N SER A 441 2.68 16.99 -21.97
CA SER A 441 2.68 15.53 -22.17
C SER A 441 3.08 14.78 -20.91
N SER A 442 3.85 15.43 -20.04
CA SER A 442 4.21 14.94 -18.72
C SER A 442 4.46 16.14 -17.79
N THR A 443 3.88 16.06 -16.59
CA THR A 443 4.24 16.96 -15.47
C THR A 443 4.80 16.07 -14.39
N THR A 444 6.12 15.98 -14.31
CA THR A 444 6.79 15.36 -13.17
C THR A 444 6.90 16.42 -12.09
N LEU A 445 5.87 16.47 -11.24
CA LEU A 445 6.07 16.97 -9.89
C LEU A 445 6.84 15.87 -9.18
N SER A 446 8.11 16.07 -8.85
CA SER A 446 8.84 15.14 -7.98
C SER A 446 8.53 15.56 -6.54
N PRO A 447 7.51 14.99 -5.86
CA PRO A 447 7.19 15.39 -4.49
C PRO A 447 8.11 14.66 -3.49
N LEU A 448 9.06 13.87 -4.02
CA LEU A 448 10.05 13.09 -3.31
C LEU A 448 11.44 13.49 -3.82
N PRO A 449 12.44 13.54 -2.93
CA PRO A 449 13.75 14.09 -3.22
C PRO A 449 14.40 13.32 -4.37
N HIS A 450 15.08 14.04 -5.27
CA HIS A 450 16.09 13.41 -6.11
C HIS A 450 17.07 12.71 -5.17
N ILE A 451 17.13 11.38 -5.20
CA ILE A 451 18.14 10.63 -4.43
C ILE A 451 19.48 10.82 -5.15
N GLY A 452 20.21 11.87 -4.75
CA GLY A 452 21.56 12.19 -5.17
C GLY A 452 21.96 13.61 -4.74
N ALA A 453 23.27 13.90 -4.78
CA ALA A 453 23.84 15.15 -4.27
C ALA A 453 23.62 16.30 -5.27
N GLY A 454 22.65 17.17 -5.02
CA GLY A 454 22.40 18.42 -5.78
C GLY A 454 22.75 19.67 -4.97
N TYR A 455 23.50 20.61 -5.57
CA TYR A 455 23.83 21.89 -4.94
C TYR A 455 23.41 23.07 -5.80
N GLY A 456 22.47 23.88 -5.32
CA GLY A 456 22.13 25.20 -5.84
C GLY A 456 20.65 25.42 -6.20
N ILE A 457 20.40 26.45 -7.01
CA ILE A 457 19.08 26.89 -7.48
C ILE A 457 19.19 27.06 -9.00
N TRP A 458 18.26 26.50 -9.75
CA TRP A 458 18.18 26.58 -11.20
C TRP A 458 16.74 26.70 -11.68
N ALA A 459 16.52 27.52 -12.71
CA ALA A 459 15.32 27.49 -13.52
C ALA A 459 15.71 27.75 -14.98
N GLY A 460 15.22 26.91 -15.88
CA GLY A 460 15.58 26.98 -17.29
C GLY A 460 14.50 26.44 -18.21
N ALA A 461 14.58 26.86 -19.47
CA ALA A 461 13.77 26.36 -20.56
C ALA A 461 14.65 26.06 -21.77
N GLY A 462 14.25 25.10 -22.59
CA GLY A 462 15.02 24.71 -23.75
C GLY A 462 14.37 23.57 -24.52
N TYR A 463 15.22 22.70 -25.05
CA TYR A 463 14.78 21.56 -25.84
C TYR A 463 15.23 20.25 -25.24
N SER A 464 14.37 19.24 -25.34
CA SER A 464 14.68 17.86 -25.09
C SER A 464 14.77 17.11 -26.41
N ILE A 465 15.89 16.45 -26.67
CA ILE A 465 15.95 15.35 -27.63
C ILE A 465 15.60 14.10 -26.84
N SER A 466 14.40 13.56 -27.07
CA SER A 466 13.94 12.38 -26.35
C SER A 466 13.48 11.30 -27.31
N GLY A 467 13.67 10.06 -26.87
CA GLY A 467 13.14 8.88 -27.55
C GLY A 467 12.59 7.89 -26.53
N SER A 468 11.50 7.24 -26.91
CA SER A 468 10.85 6.20 -26.12
C SER A 468 10.67 4.96 -26.98
N LEU A 469 10.99 3.81 -26.40
CA LEU A 469 10.72 2.49 -26.95
C LEU A 469 9.71 1.80 -26.05
N ALA A 470 8.65 1.25 -26.64
CA ALA A 470 7.67 0.44 -25.97
C ALA A 470 7.69 -0.99 -26.54
N THR A 471 7.48 -2.00 -25.69
CA THR A 471 7.24 -3.37 -26.18
C THR A 471 5.98 -3.40 -27.06
N PRO A 472 5.92 -4.31 -28.05
CA PRO A 472 4.74 -4.43 -28.92
C PRO A 472 3.47 -4.63 -28.10
N THR A 473 2.39 -3.96 -28.52
CA THR A 473 1.06 -4.17 -27.95
C THR A 473 0.55 -5.56 -28.35
N PRO A 474 0.06 -6.38 -27.40
CA PRO A 474 -0.57 -7.66 -27.75
C PRO A 474 -1.79 -7.49 -28.67
N ALA A 475 -2.06 -8.47 -29.52
CA ALA A 475 -3.18 -8.42 -30.46
C ALA A 475 -4.52 -8.35 -29.70
N ASN A 476 -5.42 -7.45 -30.14
CA ASN A 476 -6.74 -7.12 -29.55
C ASN A 476 -6.75 -6.14 -28.36
N CYS A 477 -5.63 -5.48 -28.06
CA CYS A 477 -5.60 -4.44 -27.04
C CYS A 477 -6.08 -3.08 -27.56
N THR A 478 -7.12 -2.53 -26.92
CA THR A 478 -7.47 -1.11 -26.98
C THR A 478 -7.10 -0.48 -25.64
N CYS A 479 -5.88 0.03 -25.52
CA CYS A 479 -5.55 0.89 -24.40
C CYS A 479 -6.35 2.19 -24.56
N LYS A 480 -6.98 2.65 -23.49
CA LYS A 480 -7.43 4.04 -23.36
C LYS A 480 -6.51 4.68 -22.35
#